data_AF-A0A1I0PIK3-F1
#
_entry.id   AF-A0A1I0PIK3-F1
#
_cell.length_a   1.000
_cell.length_b   1.000
_cell.length_c   1.000
_cell.angle_alpha   90.00
_cell.angle_beta   90.00
_cell.angle_gamma   90.00
#
_symmetry.space_group_name_H-M   'P 1'
#
loop_
_entity.id
_entity.type
_entity.pdbx_description
1 polymer ?
#
loop_
_entity_poly.entity_id
_entity_poly.type
_entity_poly.pdbx_seq_one_letter_code
_entity_poly.pdbx_strand_id
1 'polypeptide(L)' 'MTDEPDDEDEPNRDDDHLATVDPGAGCTEIWEHLSEYRTETDEE' A
#
# COMPACT_ATOMS: atom_id res chain seq x y z
N MET A 1 -7.30 -23.03 3.68
CA MET A 1 -6.25 -22.09 3.29
C MET A 1 -5.81 -21.45 4.59
N THR A 2 -4.56 -21.66 4.99
CA THR A 2 -4.03 -21.18 6.26
C THR A 2 -3.97 -19.65 6.21
N ASP A 3 -4.71 -19.01 7.10
CA ASP A 3 -4.50 -17.63 7.52
C ASP A 3 -3.36 -17.72 8.55
N GLU A 4 -2.13 -17.56 8.06
CA GLU A 4 -0.96 -17.42 8.92
C GLU A 4 -1.00 -15.99 9.47
N PRO A 5 -0.91 -15.79 10.80
CA PRO A 5 -0.89 -14.44 11.34
C PRO A 5 0.37 -13.75 10.82
N ASP A 6 0.18 -12.78 9.94
CA ASP A 6 1.19 -11.82 9.54
C ASP A 6 1.67 -11.13 10.83
N ASP A 7 2.90 -11.38 11.24
CA ASP A 7 3.50 -10.81 12.46
C ASP A 7 3.56 -9.28 12.28
N GLU A 8 2.52 -8.55 12.73
CA GLU A 8 2.30 -7.09 12.58
C GLU A 8 3.40 -6.18 13.20
N ASP A 9 4.47 -6.77 13.73
CA ASP A 9 5.62 -6.18 14.45
C ASP A 9 6.91 -6.12 13.58
N GLU A 10 6.83 -6.42 12.28
CA GLU A 10 7.97 -6.29 11.36
C GLU A 10 8.18 -4.82 10.90
N PRO A 11 9.43 -4.30 10.89
CA PRO A 11 9.72 -2.89 10.60
C PRO A 11 9.58 -2.49 9.11
N ASN A 12 9.07 -3.38 8.26
CA ASN A 12 8.71 -3.10 6.86
C ASN A 12 7.39 -3.81 6.59
N ARG A 13 6.29 -3.21 7.04
CA ARG A 13 4.99 -3.74 6.63
C ARG A 13 4.80 -3.46 5.16
N ASP A 14 4.36 -4.48 4.41
CA ASP A 14 4.06 -4.31 2.98
C ASP A 14 2.95 -3.26 2.73
N ASP A 15 2.19 -2.89 3.77
CA ASP A 15 1.16 -1.84 3.74
C ASP A 15 1.65 -0.41 4.11
N ASP A 16 2.93 -0.19 4.41
CA ASP A 16 3.45 1.16 4.74
C ASP A 16 3.14 2.17 3.61
N HIS A 17 3.19 1.74 2.36
CA HIS A 17 2.83 2.58 1.20
C HIS A 17 1.35 3.00 1.19
N LEU A 18 0.47 2.18 1.80
CA LEU A 18 -0.95 2.46 1.94
C LEU A 18 -1.27 3.42 3.10
N ALA A 19 -0.31 3.70 3.99
CA ALA A 19 -0.51 4.67 5.07
C ALA A 19 -0.79 6.10 4.57
N THR A 20 -0.46 6.38 3.31
CA THR A 20 -0.75 7.66 2.64
C THR A 20 -2.13 7.72 1.99
N VAL A 21 -2.85 6.59 1.94
CA VAL A 21 -4.19 6.48 1.35
C VAL A 21 -5.26 6.66 2.43
N ASP A 22 -6.36 7.35 2.09
CA ASP A 22 -7.43 7.63 3.05
C ASP A 22 -8.19 6.36 3.47
N PRO A 23 -8.49 6.18 4.77
CA PRO A 23 -9.24 5.04 5.26
C PRO A 23 -10.69 5.10 4.76
N GLY A 24 -10.98 4.35 3.71
CA GLY A 24 -12.28 4.33 3.03
C GLY A 24 -12.21 4.56 1.53
N ALA A 25 -11.02 4.80 0.98
CA ALA A 25 -10.79 4.84 -0.45
C ALA A 25 -11.25 3.53 -1.14
N GLY A 26 -11.97 3.67 -2.24
CA GLY A 26 -12.37 2.56 -3.07
C GLY A 26 -11.20 1.94 -3.83
N CYS A 27 -11.39 0.74 -4.38
CA CYS A 27 -10.34 0.03 -5.12
C CYS A 27 -9.74 0.86 -6.27
N THR A 28 -10.55 1.67 -6.95
CA THR A 28 -10.07 2.56 -8.02
C THR A 28 -9.18 3.66 -7.47
N GLU A 29 -9.59 4.31 -6.39
CA GLU A 29 -8.87 5.44 -5.77
C GLU A 29 -7.51 4.99 -5.23
N ILE A 30 -7.44 3.79 -4.63
CA ILE A 30 -6.17 3.18 -4.18
C ILE A 30 -5.23 2.95 -5.38
N TRP A 31 -5.75 2.46 -6.50
CA TRP A 31 -4.94 2.17 -7.68
C TRP A 31 -4.41 3.43 -8.36
N GLU A 32 -5.21 4.49 -8.43
CA GLU A 32 -4.80 5.80 -8.93
C GLU A 32 -3.63 6.34 -8.10
N HIS A 33 -3.77 6.38 -6.77
CA HIS A 33 -2.74 6.85 -5.85
C HIS A 33 -1.42 6.06 -5.97
N LEU A 34 -1.50 4.72 -6.03
CA LEU A 34 -0.32 3.87 -6.21
C LEU A 34 0.30 3.98 -7.61
N SER A 35 -0.50 4.28 -8.64
CA SER A 35 0.00 4.45 -10.00
C SER A 35 0.77 5.76 -10.16
N GLU A 36 0.28 6.83 -9.55
CA GLU A 36 0.95 8.14 -9.54
C GLU A 36 2.31 8.04 -8.85
N TYR A 37 2.33 7.49 -7.63
CA TYR A 37 3.56 7.31 -6.86
C TYR A 37 4.61 6.45 -7.58
N ARG A 38 4.16 5.41 -8.30
CA ARG A 38 5.05 4.56 -9.09
C ARG A 38 5.67 5.32 -10.27
N THR A 39 4.89 6.13 -10.98
CA THR A 39 5.40 6.99 -12.06
C THR A 39 6.45 7.96 -11.51
N GLU A 40 6.15 8.65 -10.41
CA GLU A 40 7.06 9.64 -9.82
C GLU A 40 8.37 9.02 -9.30
N THR A 41 8.31 7.78 -8.79
CA THR A 41 9.49 7.05 -8.28
C THR A 41 10.35 6.43 -9.39
N ASP A 42 9.74 6.04 -10.52
CA ASP A 42 10.44 5.40 -11.66
C ASP A 42 11.14 6.43 -12.57
N GLU A 43 10.80 7.72 -12.44
CA GLU A 43 11.37 8.82 -13.23
C GLU A 43 12.68 9.41 -12.65
N GLU A 44 13.32 8.75 -11.67
CA GLU A 44 14.57 9.17 -11.00
C GLU A 44 15.84 8.41 -11.46
#